data_AF-A0A0S8AXR5-F1
#
_entry.id   AF-A0A0S8AXR5-F1
#
_cell.length_a   1.000
_cell.length_b   1.000
_cell.length_c   1.000
_cell.angle_alpha   90.00
_cell.angle_beta   90.00
_cell.angle_gamma   90.00
#
_symmetry.space_group_name_H-M   'P 1'
#
loop_
_entity.id
_entity.type
_entity.pdbx_description
1 polymer ?
#
loop_
_entity_poly.entity_id
_entity_poly.type
_entity_poly.pdbx_seq_one_letter_code
_entity_poly.pdbx_strand_id
1 'polypeptide(L)'
;MIVALALVSFAGGFLLNDLIDRRTGQLTADIAAEDFGVFWEAWSKIEESYIGGIPTTRQLTYGAVRGAIDVLGDPYTIFIEPVAREQEKESLRGNFGGVGAVLELNENGEIILLPIEGNPAELAGIIEGDILIAVDGQQIDQGMSIEEVADLVRGEEG
;
A
#
# COMPACT_ATOMS: atom_id res chain seq x y z
N MET A 1 -38.52 14.72 -37.32
CA MET A 1 -39.24 13.84 -36.37
C MET A 1 -38.29 12.94 -35.57
N ILE A 2 -37.33 12.26 -36.22
CA ILE A 2 -36.38 11.34 -35.55
C ILE A 2 -35.47 12.03 -34.51
N VAL A 3 -34.94 13.23 -34.81
CA VAL A 3 -34.04 13.97 -33.90
C VAL A 3 -34.74 14.41 -32.61
N ALA A 4 -36.02 14.80 -32.70
CA ALA A 4 -36.81 15.20 -31.52
C ALA A 4 -37.06 14.00 -30.59
N LEU A 5 -37.31 12.82 -31.15
CA LEU A 5 -37.47 11.57 -30.40
C LEU A 5 -36.17 11.16 -29.69
N ALA A 6 -35.02 11.32 -30.35
CA ALA A 6 -33.72 11.02 -29.75
C ALA A 6 -33.39 11.93 -28.55
N LEU A 7 -33.68 13.23 -28.64
CA LEU A 7 -33.44 14.17 -27.54
C LEU A 7 -34.36 13.92 -26.34
N VAL A 8 -35.61 13.53 -26.58
CA VAL A 8 -36.56 13.19 -25.50
C VAL A 8 -36.13 11.89 -24.81
N SER A 9 -35.67 10.87 -25.55
CA SER A 9 -35.14 9.64 -24.96
C SER A 9 -33.85 9.90 -24.16
N PHE A 10 -32.97 10.77 -24.67
CA PHE A 10 -31.74 11.14 -23.96
C PHE A 10 -32.02 11.93 -22.68
N ALA A 11 -32.89 12.94 -22.74
CA ALA A 11 -33.30 13.72 -21.57
C ALA A 11 -34.06 12.87 -20.54
N GLY A 12 -34.94 11.98 -21.01
CA GLY A 12 -35.65 11.03 -20.15
C GLY A 12 -34.70 10.06 -19.45
N GLY A 13 -33.74 9.49 -20.18
CA GLY A 13 -32.70 8.63 -19.62
C GLY A 13 -31.79 9.35 -18.63
N PHE A 14 -31.38 10.58 -18.95
CA PHE A 14 -30.56 11.42 -18.06
C PHE A 14 -31.29 11.75 -16.75
N LEU A 15 -32.57 12.11 -16.81
CA LEU A 15 -33.38 12.42 -15.63
C LEU A 15 -33.71 11.16 -14.81
N LEU A 16 -33.97 10.02 -15.45
CA LEU A 16 -34.10 8.75 -14.73
C LEU A 16 -32.80 8.34 -14.06
N ASN A 17 -31.65 8.52 -14.71
CA ASN A 17 -30.34 8.22 -14.14
C ASN A 17 -30.05 9.10 -12.91
N ASP A 18 -30.28 10.42 -13.02
CA ASP A 18 -30.10 11.35 -11.89
C ASP A 18 -31.02 11.02 -10.70
N LEU A 19 -32.25 10.55 -10.96
CA LEU A 19 -33.16 10.10 -9.89
C LEU A 19 -32.72 8.77 -9.25
N ILE A 20 -32.18 7.83 -10.02
CA ILE A 20 -31.66 6.55 -9.53
C ILE A 20 -30.35 6.74 -8.74
N ASP A 21 -29.44 7.60 -9.21
CA ASP A 21 -28.19 7.94 -8.54
C ASP A 21 -28.45 8.59 -7.17
N ARG A 22 -29.42 9.51 -7.08
CA ARG A 22 -29.78 10.14 -5.80
C ARG A 22 -30.34 9.15 -4.79
N ARG A 23 -31.17 8.19 -5.23
CA ARG A 23 -31.77 7.18 -4.35
C ARG A 23 -30.73 6.16 -3.85
N THR A 24 -29.79 5.78 -4.72
CA THR A 24 -28.69 4.86 -4.38
C THR A 24 -27.70 5.52 -3.44
N GLY A 25 -27.35 6.78 -3.68
CA GLY A 25 -26.47 7.57 -2.79
C GLY A 25 -27.09 7.87 -1.43
N GLN A 26 -28.42 7.99 -1.35
CA GLN A 26 -29.12 8.18 -0.07
C GLN A 26 -29.22 6.87 0.72
N LEU A 27 -29.47 5.73 0.04
CA LEU A 27 -29.50 4.41 0.68
C LEU A 27 -28.12 4.07 1.26
N THR A 28 -27.03 4.23 0.51
CA THR A 28 -25.66 3.95 0.98
C THR A 28 -25.21 4.91 2.08
N ALA A 29 -25.63 6.19 2.03
CA ALA A 29 -25.38 7.14 3.10
C ALA A 29 -26.10 6.76 4.40
N ASP A 30 -27.34 6.26 4.32
CA ASP A 30 -28.08 5.82 5.51
C ASP A 30 -27.46 4.55 6.13
N ILE A 31 -27.02 3.56 5.34
CA ILE A 31 -26.30 2.38 5.88
C ILE A 31 -24.94 2.77 6.47
N ALA A 32 -24.26 3.75 5.88
CA ALA A 32 -22.98 4.26 6.39
C ALA A 32 -23.14 5.14 7.65
N ALA A 33 -24.28 5.83 7.81
CA ALA A 33 -24.52 6.74 8.92
C ALA A 33 -25.02 6.05 10.19
N GLU A 34 -25.77 4.94 10.08
CA GLU A 34 -26.33 4.26 11.26
C GLU A 34 -25.28 3.50 12.08
N ASP A 35 -24.14 3.06 11.50
CA ASP A 35 -23.21 2.13 12.16
C ASP A 35 -21.75 2.65 12.35
N PHE A 36 -21.37 3.79 11.76
CA PHE A 36 -20.02 4.38 11.96
C PHE A 36 -19.94 5.40 13.10
N GLY A 37 -21.02 5.67 13.82
CA GLY A 37 -21.03 6.64 14.93
C GLY A 37 -20.01 6.30 16.03
N VAL A 38 -19.95 5.02 16.42
CA VAL A 38 -19.02 4.52 17.44
C VAL A 38 -17.56 4.67 16.99
N PHE A 39 -17.29 4.45 15.70
CA PHE A 39 -15.95 4.65 15.12
C PHE A 39 -15.49 6.10 15.29
N TRP A 40 -16.35 7.07 14.94
CA TRP A 40 -16.00 8.49 15.04
C TRP A 40 -15.89 8.97 16.49
N GLU A 41 -16.72 8.46 17.40
CA GLU A 41 -16.59 8.75 18.83
C GLU A 41 -15.24 8.26 19.38
N ALA A 42 -14.87 7.01 19.04
CA ALA A 42 -13.58 6.45 19.44
C ALA A 42 -12.42 7.25 18.85
N TRP A 43 -12.50 7.60 17.56
CA TRP A 43 -11.48 8.41 16.89
C TRP A 43 -11.32 9.79 17.53
N SER A 44 -12.44 10.46 17.87
CA SER A 44 -12.41 11.76 18.54
C SER A 44 -11.70 11.71 19.90
N LYS A 45 -11.89 10.63 20.67
CA LYS A 45 -11.17 10.44 21.95
C LYS A 45 -9.67 10.24 21.74
N ILE A 46 -9.30 9.52 20.68
CA ILE A 46 -7.88 9.33 20.29
C ILE A 46 -7.28 10.69 19.93
N GLU A 47 -7.94 11.50 19.10
CA GLU A 47 -7.45 12.84 18.75
C GLU A 47 -7.28 13.75 19.96
N GLU A 48 -8.16 13.65 20.96
CA GLU A 48 -8.09 14.47 22.18
C GLU A 48 -6.98 14.01 23.15
N SER A 49 -6.78 12.70 23.29
CA SER A 49 -5.96 12.12 24.37
C SER A 49 -4.62 11.52 23.93
N TYR A 50 -4.42 11.32 22.62
CA TYR A 50 -3.20 10.69 22.12
C TYR A 50 -2.03 11.67 22.12
N ILE A 51 -0.94 11.28 22.77
CA ILE A 51 0.26 12.11 22.96
C ILE A 51 1.13 12.14 21.69
N GLY A 52 0.99 11.15 20.81
CA GLY A 52 1.79 11.01 19.59
C GLY A 52 1.22 11.76 18.38
N GLY A 53 1.90 11.60 17.24
CA GLY A 53 1.41 12.14 15.96
C GLY A 53 0.14 11.44 15.50
N ILE A 54 -0.90 12.20 15.19
CA ILE A 54 -2.14 11.68 14.59
C ILE A 54 -1.85 11.29 13.14
N PRO A 55 -2.27 10.09 12.69
CA PRO A 55 -2.07 9.66 11.31
C PRO A 55 -2.82 10.56 10.34
N THR A 56 -2.30 10.66 9.12
CA THR A 56 -2.98 11.37 8.04
C THR A 56 -4.34 10.73 7.74
N THR A 57 -5.27 11.51 7.17
CA THR A 57 -6.57 10.99 6.73
C THR A 57 -6.42 9.76 5.84
N ARG A 58 -5.41 9.74 4.97
CA ARG A 58 -5.13 8.58 4.11
C ARG A 58 -4.77 7.33 4.91
N GLN A 59 -3.84 7.46 5.86
CA GLN A 59 -3.42 6.35 6.73
C GLN A 59 -4.60 5.83 7.56
N LEU A 60 -5.43 6.73 8.10
CA LEU A 60 -6.65 6.37 8.82
C LEU A 60 -7.62 5.58 7.93
N THR A 61 -7.91 6.09 6.73
CA THR A 61 -8.81 5.43 5.78
C THR A 61 -8.31 4.04 5.41
N TYR A 62 -7.03 3.89 5.08
CA TYR A 62 -6.47 2.59 4.70
C TYR A 62 -6.41 1.60 5.88
N GLY A 63 -6.10 2.10 7.08
CA GLY A 63 -6.20 1.32 8.32
C GLY A 63 -7.61 0.81 8.57
N ALA A 64 -8.64 1.65 8.40
CA ALA A 64 -10.03 1.27 8.56
C ALA A 64 -10.46 0.21 7.54
N VAL A 65 -10.03 0.33 6.27
CA VAL A 65 -10.32 -0.65 5.22
C VAL A 65 -9.67 -2.00 5.53
N ARG A 66 -8.40 -2.02 5.97
CA ARG A 66 -7.73 -3.26 6.41
C ARG A 66 -8.49 -3.93 7.55
N GLY A 67 -8.79 -3.18 8.62
CA GLY A 67 -9.54 -3.73 9.75
C GLY A 67 -10.90 -4.29 9.36
N ALA A 68 -11.59 -3.66 8.39
CA ALA A 68 -12.85 -4.18 7.87
C ALA A 68 -12.69 -5.49 7.09
N ILE A 69 -11.60 -5.64 6.33
CA ILE A 69 -11.28 -6.87 5.60
C ILE A 69 -10.87 -8.00 6.53
N ASP A 70 -10.11 -7.70 7.58
CA ASP A 70 -9.66 -8.70 8.56
C ASP A 70 -10.83 -9.43 9.24
N VAL A 71 -11.98 -8.75 9.41
CA VAL A 71 -13.22 -9.34 9.96
C VAL A 71 -13.75 -10.49 9.09
N LEU A 72 -13.44 -10.51 7.79
CA LEU A 72 -13.88 -11.56 6.87
C LEU A 72 -13.18 -12.91 7.15
N GLY A 73 -12.00 -12.90 7.77
CA GLY A 73 -11.21 -14.11 8.03
C GLY A 73 -10.78 -14.85 6.77
N ASP A 74 -10.84 -14.20 5.60
CA ASP A 74 -10.46 -14.77 4.32
C ASP A 74 -9.02 -14.35 3.95
N PRO A 75 -8.05 -15.28 3.95
CA PRO A 75 -6.66 -14.97 3.61
C PRO A 75 -6.45 -14.55 2.15
N TYR A 76 -7.44 -14.75 1.28
CA TYR A 76 -7.36 -14.38 -0.13
C TYR A 76 -7.91 -12.97 -0.42
N THR A 77 -8.62 -12.37 0.53
CA THR A 77 -9.12 -11.00 0.37
C THR A 77 -8.07 -10.02 0.90
N ILE A 78 -7.44 -9.27 -0.01
CA ILE A 78 -6.41 -8.28 0.34
C ILE A 78 -6.77 -6.89 -0.18
N PHE A 79 -6.39 -5.86 0.57
CA PHE A 79 -6.42 -4.46 0.12
C PHE A 79 -5.04 -4.04 -0.36
N ILE A 80 -4.95 -3.59 -1.61
CA ILE A 80 -3.72 -3.08 -2.21
C ILE A 80 -3.77 -1.56 -2.16
N GLU A 81 -2.86 -0.96 -1.39
CA GLU A 81 -2.68 0.48 -1.37
C GLU A 81 -2.02 0.96 -2.67
N PRO A 82 -2.40 2.14 -3.21
CA PRO A 82 -1.72 2.70 -4.36
C PRO A 82 -0.26 2.98 -4.02
N VAL A 83 0.65 2.26 -4.70
CA VAL A 83 2.09 2.43 -4.59
C VAL A 83 2.47 3.88 -4.94
N ALA A 84 3.51 4.42 -4.31
CA ALA A 84 4.01 5.73 -4.70
C ALA A 84 4.34 5.71 -6.20
N ARG A 85 3.83 6.69 -6.96
CA ARG A 85 4.01 6.78 -8.42
C ARG A 85 5.47 6.65 -8.88
N GLU A 86 6.44 6.96 -8.03
CA GLU A 86 7.86 6.83 -8.34
C GLU A 86 8.32 5.36 -8.32
N GLN A 87 7.93 4.59 -7.30
CA GLN A 87 8.19 3.14 -7.22
C GLN A 87 7.52 2.36 -8.37
N GLU A 88 6.30 2.74 -8.75
CA GLU A 88 5.62 2.12 -9.91
C GLU A 88 6.33 2.47 -11.23
N LYS A 89 6.79 3.71 -11.39
CA LYS A 89 7.54 4.12 -12.58
C LYS A 89 8.89 3.43 -12.67
N GLU A 90 9.61 3.30 -11.56
CA GLU A 90 10.86 2.54 -11.49
C GLU A 90 10.61 1.08 -11.88
N SER A 91 9.52 0.49 -11.37
CA SER A 91 9.11 -0.86 -11.73
C SER A 91 8.77 -1.07 -13.19
N LEU A 92 8.08 -0.11 -13.80
CA LEU A 92 7.68 -0.18 -15.20
C LEU A 92 8.82 0.14 -16.16
N ARG A 93 9.83 0.89 -15.71
CA ARG A 93 11.03 1.21 -16.51
C ARG A 93 12.05 0.08 -16.50
N GLY A 94 12.00 -0.82 -15.53
CA GLY A 94 12.98 -1.89 -15.37
C GLY A 94 14.33 -1.41 -14.84
N ASN A 95 14.42 -0.15 -14.38
CA ASN A 95 15.65 0.47 -13.85
C ASN A 95 15.90 0.06 -12.39
N PHE A 96 15.73 -1.22 -12.07
CA PHE A 96 16.07 -1.72 -10.74
C PHE A 96 17.56 -2.02 -10.68
N GLY A 97 18.33 -1.07 -10.13
CA GLY A 97 19.68 -1.33 -9.66
C GLY A 97 19.61 -1.93 -8.27
N GLY A 98 20.23 -3.10 -8.09
CA GLY A 98 20.53 -3.66 -6.78
C GLY A 98 21.98 -4.12 -6.76
N VAL A 99 22.49 -4.47 -5.58
CA VAL A 99 23.86 -5.00 -5.45
C VAL A 99 24.01 -6.41 -6.07
N GLY A 100 22.91 -7.06 -6.46
CA GLY A 100 22.94 -8.38 -7.08
C GLY A 100 23.11 -9.54 -6.10
N ALA A 101 22.53 -9.39 -4.91
CA ALA A 101 22.43 -10.43 -3.90
C ALA A 101 20.97 -10.59 -3.45
N VAL A 102 20.61 -11.82 -3.08
CA VAL A 102 19.36 -12.14 -2.40
C VAL A 102 19.55 -11.94 -0.89
N LEU A 103 18.55 -11.36 -0.24
CA LEU A 103 18.52 -11.19 1.22
C LEU A 103 17.70 -12.32 1.83
N GLU A 104 18.23 -12.97 2.87
CA GLU A 104 17.54 -13.98 3.66
C GLU A 104 17.69 -13.67 5.15
N LEU A 105 16.71 -14.06 5.96
CA LEU A 105 16.77 -13.92 7.41
C LEU A 105 17.24 -15.26 8.02
N ASN A 106 18.34 -15.24 8.78
CA ASN A 106 18.84 -16.45 9.44
C ASN A 106 18.09 -16.74 10.76
N GLU A 107 18.41 -17.88 11.39
CA GLU A 107 17.78 -18.31 12.67
C GLU A 107 18.03 -17.33 13.84
N ASN A 108 19.04 -16.47 13.73
CA ASN A 108 19.38 -15.45 14.73
C ASN A 108 18.69 -14.10 14.47
N GLY A 109 17.90 -13.97 13.41
CA GLY A 109 17.25 -12.72 13.01
C GLY A 109 18.18 -11.75 12.30
N GLU A 110 19.29 -12.23 11.73
CA GLU A 110 20.24 -11.42 10.97
C GLU A 110 19.97 -11.56 9.47
N ILE A 111 20.19 -10.48 8.72
CA ILE A 111 20.07 -10.49 7.27
C ILE A 111 21.37 -11.02 6.66
N ILE A 112 21.27 -12.16 5.98
CA ILE A 112 22.37 -12.76 5.24
C ILE A 112 22.26 -12.47 3.74
N LEU A 113 23.40 -12.38 3.08
CA LEU A 113 23.53 -12.13 1.65
C LEU A 113 23.82 -13.44 0.92
N LEU A 114 23.07 -13.70 -0.16
CA LEU A 114 23.35 -14.74 -1.13
C LEU A 114 23.66 -14.08 -2.48
N PRO A 115 24.95 -13.97 -2.88
CA PRO A 115 25.33 -13.34 -4.13
C PRO A 115 24.81 -14.14 -5.33
N ILE A 116 24.39 -13.44 -6.38
CA ILE A 116 23.98 -14.06 -7.64
C ILE A 116 25.22 -14.14 -8.56
N GLU A 117 25.46 -15.30 -9.16
CA GLU A 117 26.59 -15.52 -10.08
C GLU A 117 26.62 -14.46 -11.20
N GLY A 118 27.78 -13.87 -11.44
CA GLY A 118 28.03 -12.84 -12.45
C GLY A 118 27.51 -11.44 -12.11
N ASN A 119 26.99 -11.21 -10.90
CA ASN A 119 26.46 -9.91 -10.47
C ASN A 119 27.45 -9.11 -9.60
N PRO A 120 27.22 -7.80 -9.38
CA PRO A 120 28.15 -6.93 -8.65
C PRO A 120 28.56 -7.42 -7.26
N ALA A 121 27.64 -8.03 -6.49
CA ALA A 121 27.93 -8.58 -5.16
C ALA A 121 29.00 -9.67 -5.20
N GLU A 122 28.91 -10.62 -6.14
CA GLU A 122 29.92 -11.66 -6.32
C GLU A 122 31.25 -11.05 -6.78
N LEU A 123 31.21 -10.11 -7.73
CA LEU A 123 32.41 -9.42 -8.21
C LEU A 123 33.10 -8.58 -7.12
N ALA A 124 32.33 -8.11 -6.13
CA ALA A 124 32.83 -7.43 -4.93
C ALA A 124 33.39 -8.40 -3.88
N GLY A 125 33.28 -9.71 -4.09
CA GLY A 125 33.80 -10.74 -3.20
C GLY A 125 32.88 -11.11 -2.04
N ILE A 126 31.60 -10.72 -2.09
CA ILE A 126 30.59 -11.18 -1.15
C ILE A 126 30.38 -12.67 -1.38
N ILE A 127 30.29 -13.44 -0.31
CA ILE A 127 30.05 -14.88 -0.35
C ILE A 127 28.75 -15.21 0.38
N GLU A 128 28.21 -16.39 0.08
CA GLU A 128 27.03 -16.92 0.76
C GLU A 128 27.27 -17.01 2.28
N GLY A 129 26.35 -16.43 3.05
CA GLY A 129 26.42 -16.40 4.51
C GLY A 129 27.04 -15.14 5.11
N ASP A 130 27.49 -14.19 4.28
CA ASP A 130 27.89 -12.87 4.77
C ASP A 130 26.69 -12.13 5.38
N ILE A 131 26.92 -11.51 6.55
CA ILE A 131 25.88 -10.78 7.30
C ILE A 131 25.91 -9.29 6.90
N LEU A 132 24.76 -8.75 6.50
CA LEU A 132 24.61 -7.34 6.19
C LEU A 132 24.47 -6.53 7.48
N ILE A 133 25.53 -5.78 7.83
CA ILE A 133 25.58 -4.97 9.07
C ILE A 133 25.13 -3.52 8.87
N ALA A 134 25.32 -2.96 7.66
CA ALA A 134 24.98 -1.58 7.36
C ALA A 134 24.86 -1.33 5.85
N VAL A 135 24.02 -0.37 5.48
CA VAL A 135 23.86 0.15 4.12
C VAL A 135 24.06 1.66 4.18
N ASP A 136 24.99 2.21 3.39
CA ASP A 136 25.31 3.65 3.38
C ASP A 136 25.55 4.28 4.77
N GLY A 137 26.10 3.49 5.71
CA GLY A 137 26.37 3.91 7.09
C GLY A 137 25.17 3.83 8.03
N GLN A 138 23.99 3.46 7.54
CA GLN A 138 22.82 3.11 8.36
C GLN A 138 22.94 1.66 8.82
N GLN A 139 22.93 1.44 10.14
CA GLN A 139 22.96 0.11 10.75
C GLN A 139 21.68 -0.65 10.46
N ILE A 140 21.80 -1.95 10.17
CA ILE A 140 20.67 -2.86 10.04
C ILE A 140 20.35 -3.45 11.42
N ASP A 141 19.15 -3.18 11.92
CA ASP A 141 18.67 -3.72 13.19
C ASP A 141 18.02 -5.10 12.98
N GLN A 142 18.13 -5.99 13.99
CA GLN A 142 17.50 -7.33 13.98
C GLN A 142 15.96 -7.32 13.90
N GLY A 143 15.33 -6.14 14.01
CA GLY A 143 13.88 -5.96 13.88
C GLY A 143 13.40 -5.50 12.50
N MET A 144 14.32 -5.19 11.57
CA MET A 144 13.95 -4.74 10.23
C MET A 144 13.44 -5.91 9.38
N SER A 145 12.41 -5.66 8.57
CA SER A 145 11.92 -6.64 7.62
C SER A 145 12.86 -6.75 6.40
N ILE A 146 12.82 -7.89 5.70
CA ILE A 146 13.60 -8.08 4.47
C ILE A 146 13.23 -7.00 3.44
N GLU A 147 11.95 -6.61 3.36
CA GLU A 147 11.48 -5.54 2.49
C GLU A 147 12.08 -4.18 2.84
N GLU A 148 12.12 -3.81 4.12
CA GLU A 148 12.72 -2.55 4.58
C GLU A 148 14.21 -2.49 4.22
N VAL A 149 14.94 -3.58 4.42
CA VAL A 149 16.36 -3.68 4.07
C VAL A 149 16.58 -3.72 2.57
N ALA A 150 15.72 -4.41 1.82
CA ALA A 150 15.77 -4.43 0.36
C ALA A 150 15.56 -3.03 -0.23
N ASP A 151 14.68 -2.22 0.36
CA ASP A 151 14.44 -0.84 -0.07
C ASP A 151 15.64 0.09 0.23
N LEU A 152 16.45 -0.21 1.25
CA LEU A 152 17.72 0.50 1.49
C LEU A 152 18.81 0.13 0.48
N VAL A 153 18.84 -1.14 0.05
CA VAL A 153 19.87 -1.67 -0.88
C VAL A 153 19.54 -1.34 -2.33
N ARG A 154 18.27 -1.12 -2.65
CA ARG A 154 17.81 -0.70 -3.98
C ARG A 154 18.22 0.73 -4.28
N GLY A 155 18.63 0.97 -5.51
CA GLY A 155 18.97 2.30 -6.01
C GLY A 155 18.71 2.43 -7.50
N GLU A 156 19.08 3.57 -8.05
CA GLU A 156 19.10 3.73 -9.51
C GLU A 156 20.11 2.76 -10.13
N GLU A 157 19.78 2.23 -11.31
CA GLU A 157 20.70 1.41 -12.10
C GLU A 157 22.01 2.18 -12.39
N GLY A 158 23.15 1.54 -12.13
CA GLY A 158 24.49 2.14 -12.22
C GLY A 158 25.54 1.17 -12.72
#